data_AF-A0A2T5ML53-F1
#
_entry.id   AF-A0A2T5ML53-F1
#
_cell.length_a   1.000
_cell.length_b   1.000
_cell.length_c   1.000
_cell.angle_alpha   90.00
_cell.angle_beta   90.00
_cell.angle_gamma   90.00
#
_symmetry.space_group_name_H-M   'P 1'
#
loop_
_entity.id
_entity.type
_entity.pdbx_description
1 polymer ?
#
loop_
_entity_poly.entity_id
_entity_poly.type
_entity_poly.pdbx_seq_one_letter_code
_entity_poly.pdbx_strand_id
1 'polypeptide(L)'
;MHFVRPAPPDTLNMVSGSEGSTYRKNAEKYAVILKRNGIKLNLLPSQGSLDNLQQLADPDSKIDIGFVPSGLATDTDVSNLVSLGSVFYQPVSIFYRAPKAIERLSQLKGKRIAIGREGSGTRFLALALLKANGIKPDEGPTKLETLEGAVAMQALIDRKVDAIFLSGDSAAPSNLRQLLHTPGVNLFDYPQAEGYLRRFRYLSKIEIPAGAFDLGENLPAKPTIMLAPTVELIARQDLHPALSDLLIEAAREVNGRATLMQKAGEFPAPLQRDIPISNDASRYYQSGKGFMYRNLPFWLASLLDRTLVVLLPILVVLIPGLRMVPSIYGWRIKNRIYRYYGDLMALERAALQPLDAVEREALMQRLSDIEKAVITVKMPAAFADQIYVLRQHINFVRMRLVPAAPAPAPEADAL
;
A
#
# COMPACT_ATOMS: atom_id res chain seq x y z
N MET A 1 20.34 1.85 -4.30
CA MET A 1 20.02 2.44 -2.98
C MET A 1 18.51 2.40 -2.81
N HIS A 2 17.98 1.64 -1.85
CA HIS A 2 16.55 1.66 -1.52
C HIS A 2 16.27 2.95 -0.75
N PHE A 3 15.73 3.96 -1.43
CA PHE A 3 15.22 5.15 -0.77
C PHE A 3 14.02 4.75 0.09
N VAL A 4 14.10 4.99 1.40
CA VAL A 4 12.97 4.89 2.32
C VAL A 4 11.91 5.89 1.84
N ARG A 5 10.81 5.39 1.26
CA ARG A 5 9.70 6.25 0.81
C ARG A 5 9.13 7.00 2.03
N PRO A 6 8.79 8.31 1.90
CA PRO A 6 8.21 9.12 2.98
C PRO A 6 6.89 8.53 3.49
N ALA A 7 6.39 8.97 4.66
CA ALA A 7 5.11 8.49 5.22
C ALA A 7 4.01 8.52 4.15
N PRO A 8 3.14 7.48 4.07
CA PRO A 8 2.05 7.51 3.12
C PRO A 8 1.24 8.79 3.37
N PRO A 9 0.94 9.58 2.32
CA PRO A 9 0.14 10.78 2.49
C PRO A 9 -1.22 10.38 3.04
N ASP A 10 -1.77 11.22 3.90
CA ASP A 10 -3.11 11.06 4.47
C ASP A 10 -4.22 11.57 3.54
N THR A 11 -3.84 12.14 2.40
CA THR A 11 -4.74 12.79 1.45
C THR A 11 -4.42 12.35 0.03
N LEU A 12 -5.47 12.05 -0.75
CA LEU A 12 -5.40 11.74 -2.17
C LEU A 12 -6.40 12.60 -2.94
N ASN A 13 -6.06 12.98 -4.16
CA ASN A 13 -6.94 13.65 -5.11
C ASN A 13 -7.34 12.67 -6.21
N MET A 14 -8.63 12.46 -6.37
CA MET A 14 -9.19 11.60 -7.41
C MET A 14 -9.99 12.41 -8.40
N VAL A 15 -9.60 12.32 -9.68
CA VAL A 15 -10.47 12.77 -10.77
C VAL A 15 -11.56 11.72 -10.99
N SER A 16 -12.81 12.16 -11.05
CA SER A 16 -13.95 11.26 -11.07
C SER A 16 -14.85 11.52 -12.27
N GLY A 17 -15.82 12.40 -12.13
CA GLY A 17 -16.80 12.76 -13.15
C GLY A 17 -17.71 13.87 -12.65
N SER A 18 -18.68 14.25 -13.47
CA SER A 18 -19.74 15.18 -13.06
C SER A 18 -20.52 14.63 -11.85
N GLU A 19 -21.15 15.54 -11.10
CA GLU A 19 -22.01 15.16 -9.99
C GLU A 19 -23.10 14.16 -10.44
N GLY A 20 -23.38 13.15 -9.61
CA GLY A 20 -24.36 12.11 -9.91
C GLY A 20 -23.92 11.03 -10.93
N SER A 21 -22.76 11.18 -11.59
CA SER A 21 -22.21 10.17 -12.51
C SER A 21 -21.84 8.87 -11.80
N THR A 22 -21.77 7.78 -12.55
CA THR A 22 -21.31 6.47 -12.05
C THR A 22 -19.89 6.57 -11.48
N TYR A 23 -19.01 7.34 -12.11
CA TYR A 23 -17.65 7.56 -11.62
C TYR A 23 -17.65 8.31 -10.29
N ARG A 24 -18.42 9.40 -10.19
CA ARG A 24 -18.55 10.18 -8.95
C ARG A 24 -19.12 9.33 -7.81
N LYS A 25 -20.19 8.57 -8.06
CA LYS A 25 -20.83 7.67 -7.09
C LYS A 25 -19.89 6.55 -6.61
N ASN A 26 -19.09 5.98 -7.50
CA ASN A 26 -18.10 4.98 -7.10
C ASN A 26 -16.96 5.62 -6.31
N ALA A 27 -16.47 6.79 -6.74
CA ALA A 27 -15.41 7.52 -6.03
C ALA A 27 -15.84 7.95 -4.61
N GLU A 28 -17.11 8.29 -4.40
CA GLU A 28 -17.67 8.55 -3.07
C GLU A 28 -17.61 7.34 -2.15
N LYS A 29 -17.92 6.15 -2.67
CA LYS A 29 -17.80 4.90 -1.90
C LYS A 29 -16.33 4.64 -1.54
N TYR A 30 -15.40 4.90 -2.46
CA TYR A 30 -13.96 4.79 -2.19
C TYR A 30 -13.55 5.77 -1.10
N ALA A 31 -14.03 7.02 -1.13
CA ALA A 31 -13.75 8.01 -0.10
C ALA A 31 -14.23 7.56 1.29
N VAL A 32 -15.42 6.96 1.38
CA VAL A 32 -15.95 6.40 2.64
C VAL A 32 -15.06 5.26 3.16
N ILE A 33 -14.62 4.36 2.29
CA ILE A 33 -13.79 3.21 2.68
C ILE A 33 -12.39 3.65 3.10
N LEU A 34 -11.75 4.54 2.33
CA LEU A 34 -10.42 5.07 2.62
C LEU A 34 -10.41 5.86 3.93
N LYS A 35 -11.48 6.61 4.24
CA LYS A 35 -11.62 7.35 5.49
C LYS A 35 -11.56 6.44 6.73
N ARG A 36 -12.00 5.18 6.64
CA ARG A 36 -11.87 4.19 7.73
C ARG A 36 -10.41 3.90 8.09
N ASN A 37 -9.49 4.12 7.16
CA ASN A 37 -8.05 3.94 7.32
C ASN A 37 -7.31 5.27 7.54
N GLY A 38 -8.02 6.36 7.82
CA GLY A 38 -7.43 7.68 8.05
C GLY A 38 -7.00 8.41 6.77
N ILE A 39 -7.40 7.94 5.58
CA ILE A 39 -7.06 8.57 4.30
C ILE A 39 -8.24 9.41 3.81
N LYS A 40 -8.01 10.71 3.57
CA LYS A 40 -8.96 11.66 2.97
C LYS A 40 -8.85 11.59 1.45
N LEU A 41 -9.96 11.27 0.79
CA LEU A 41 -10.05 11.31 -0.67
C LEU A 41 -10.80 12.57 -1.13
N ASN A 42 -10.09 13.51 -1.76
CA ASN A 42 -10.68 14.69 -2.39
C ASN A 42 -11.16 14.32 -3.80
N LEU A 43 -12.43 14.55 -4.09
CA LEU A 43 -13.04 14.19 -5.36
C LEU A 43 -13.13 15.43 -6.25
N LEU A 44 -12.42 15.39 -7.38
CA LEU A 44 -12.38 16.46 -8.37
C LEU A 44 -13.35 16.13 -9.51
N PRO A 45 -14.15 17.11 -9.95
CA PRO A 45 -15.06 16.95 -11.08
C PRO A 45 -14.27 16.88 -12.39
N SER A 46 -14.90 16.32 -13.42
CA SER A 46 -14.36 16.32 -14.78
C SER A 46 -15.49 16.34 -15.81
N GLN A 47 -15.11 16.65 -17.04
CA GLN A 47 -15.94 16.61 -18.23
C GLN A 47 -16.01 15.20 -18.85
N GLY A 48 -15.56 14.16 -18.16
CA GLY A 48 -15.69 12.76 -18.60
C GLY A 48 -14.35 12.05 -18.83
N SER A 49 -14.41 10.93 -19.55
CA SER A 49 -13.30 9.96 -19.60
C SER A 49 -12.02 10.49 -20.23
N LEU A 50 -12.10 11.29 -21.29
CA LEU A 50 -10.89 11.86 -21.91
C LEU A 50 -10.25 12.92 -21.01
N ASP A 51 -11.08 13.76 -20.38
CA ASP A 51 -10.63 14.77 -19.42
C ASP A 51 -9.97 14.13 -18.19
N ASN A 52 -10.51 13.01 -17.68
CA ASN A 52 -9.87 12.23 -16.62
C ASN A 52 -8.45 11.79 -17.01
N LEU A 53 -8.30 11.23 -18.21
CA LEU A 53 -7.01 10.75 -18.70
C LEU A 53 -6.01 11.91 -18.86
N GLN A 54 -6.45 13.02 -19.46
CA GLN A 54 -5.62 14.21 -19.65
C GLN A 54 -5.16 14.80 -18.32
N GLN A 55 -6.07 14.97 -17.36
CA GLN A 55 -5.73 15.50 -16.05
C GLN A 55 -4.85 14.55 -15.21
N LEU A 56 -4.93 13.24 -15.42
CA LEU A 56 -4.03 12.27 -14.79
C LEU A 56 -2.63 12.34 -15.39
N ALA A 57 -2.56 12.37 -16.73
CA ALA A 57 -1.32 12.37 -17.49
C ALA A 57 -0.52 13.66 -17.33
N ASP A 58 -1.19 14.80 -17.16
CA ASP A 58 -0.57 16.10 -16.93
C ASP A 58 0.37 16.07 -15.71
N PRO A 59 1.70 16.25 -15.86
CA PRO A 59 2.65 16.24 -14.75
C PRO A 59 2.39 17.33 -13.69
N ASP A 60 1.81 18.46 -14.09
CA ASP A 60 1.57 19.62 -13.22
C ASP A 60 0.23 19.51 -12.46
N SER A 61 -0.62 18.57 -12.87
CA SER A 61 -1.88 18.29 -12.19
C SER A 61 -1.63 17.74 -10.78
N LYS A 62 -2.54 18.01 -9.86
CA LYS A 62 -2.50 17.50 -8.48
C LYS A 62 -3.26 16.19 -8.30
N ILE A 63 -3.68 15.55 -9.40
CA ILE A 63 -4.49 14.34 -9.36
C ILE A 63 -3.58 13.12 -9.22
N ASP A 64 -3.92 12.27 -8.25
CA ASP A 64 -3.16 11.06 -7.94
C ASP A 64 -3.76 9.83 -8.64
N ILE A 65 -5.09 9.77 -8.70
CA ILE A 65 -5.84 8.62 -9.19
C ILE A 65 -7.11 9.00 -9.96
N GLY A 66 -7.67 8.09 -10.75
CA GLY A 66 -8.94 8.30 -11.42
C GLY A 66 -9.46 7.09 -12.17
N PHE A 67 -10.70 7.18 -12.65
CA PHE A 67 -11.31 6.14 -13.48
C PHE A 67 -11.12 6.46 -14.96
N VAL A 68 -10.54 5.52 -15.71
CA VAL A 68 -10.32 5.66 -17.15
C VAL A 68 -10.74 4.37 -17.86
N PRO A 69 -11.67 4.42 -18.83
CA PRO A 69 -11.92 3.33 -19.76
C PRO A 69 -10.69 2.96 -20.57
N SER A 70 -10.45 1.66 -20.69
CA SER A 70 -9.51 1.13 -21.65
C SER A 70 -9.94 1.48 -23.09
N GLY A 71 -8.96 1.61 -23.96
CA GLY A 71 -9.05 2.07 -25.34
C GLY A 71 -8.70 3.54 -25.54
N LEU A 72 -8.67 4.38 -24.49
CA LEU A 72 -8.54 5.84 -24.62
C LEU A 72 -7.11 6.35 -24.76
N ALA A 73 -6.09 5.56 -24.42
CA ALA A 73 -4.70 6.03 -24.33
C ALA A 73 -3.94 6.08 -25.67
N THR A 74 -4.63 6.17 -26.80
CA THR A 74 -3.99 6.16 -28.13
C THR A 74 -3.15 7.41 -28.43
N ASP A 75 -3.62 8.59 -28.02
CA ASP A 75 -3.03 9.89 -28.39
C ASP A 75 -2.54 10.70 -27.18
N THR A 76 -2.51 10.08 -25.99
CA THR A 76 -2.08 10.71 -24.74
C THR A 76 -0.82 10.02 -24.23
N ASP A 77 0.19 10.78 -23.82
CA ASP A 77 1.35 10.21 -23.12
C ASP A 77 0.90 9.69 -21.74
N VAL A 78 0.95 8.37 -21.58
CA VAL A 78 0.59 7.67 -20.34
C VAL A 78 1.79 7.03 -19.66
N SER A 79 3.01 7.44 -20.02
CA SER A 79 4.25 6.86 -19.49
C SER A 79 4.41 7.01 -17.98
N ASN A 80 3.80 8.05 -17.38
CA ASN A 80 3.77 8.30 -15.94
C ASN A 80 2.58 7.64 -15.21
N LEU A 81 1.74 6.88 -15.92
CA LEU A 81 0.54 6.25 -15.38
C LEU A 81 0.71 4.74 -15.22
N VAL A 82 0.05 4.20 -14.19
CA VAL A 82 -0.05 2.77 -13.92
C VAL A 82 -1.48 2.39 -13.59
N SER A 83 -1.89 1.20 -13.99
CA SER A 83 -3.20 0.64 -13.65
C SER A 83 -3.13 -0.13 -12.34
N LEU A 84 -4.06 0.15 -11.42
CA LEU A 84 -4.27 -0.64 -10.21
C LEU A 84 -5.20 -1.83 -10.46
N GLY A 85 -5.76 -1.94 -11.67
CA GLY A 85 -6.66 -3.01 -12.09
C GLY A 85 -7.93 -2.48 -12.75
N SER A 86 -8.54 -3.33 -13.58
CA SER A 86 -9.89 -3.13 -14.09
C SER A 86 -10.90 -3.27 -12.97
N VAL A 87 -11.89 -2.39 -12.90
CA VAL A 87 -12.87 -2.30 -11.80
C VAL A 87 -14.30 -2.58 -12.21
N PHE A 88 -14.72 -2.36 -13.45
CA PHE A 88 -16.05 -2.78 -13.94
C PHE A 88 -16.13 -2.67 -15.47
N TYR A 89 -17.11 -3.32 -16.06
CA TYR A 89 -17.43 -3.13 -17.48
C TYR A 89 -18.25 -1.87 -17.73
N GLN A 90 -17.97 -1.20 -18.84
CA GLN A 90 -18.78 -0.09 -19.32
C GLN A 90 -19.27 -0.36 -20.75
N PRO A 91 -20.34 -1.16 -20.94
CA PRO A 91 -20.84 -1.53 -22.25
C PRO A 91 -21.28 -0.33 -23.09
N VAL A 92 -21.20 -0.48 -24.40
CA VAL A 92 -21.84 0.41 -25.38
C VAL A 92 -23.07 -0.27 -25.95
N SER A 93 -24.22 0.34 -25.67
CA SER A 93 -25.51 0.00 -26.27
C SER A 93 -25.70 0.81 -27.54
N ILE A 94 -26.06 0.15 -28.64
CA ILE A 94 -26.47 0.83 -29.87
C ILE A 94 -27.94 0.55 -30.08
N PHE A 95 -28.77 1.59 -30.02
CA PHE A 95 -30.17 1.49 -30.40
C PHE A 95 -30.38 2.09 -31.77
N TYR A 96 -31.24 1.47 -32.56
CA TYR A 96 -31.54 1.91 -33.91
C TYR A 96 -32.99 1.69 -34.28
N ARG A 97 -33.46 2.46 -35.27
CA ARG A 97 -34.78 2.30 -35.86
C ARG A 97 -34.64 1.68 -37.25
N ALA A 98 -35.18 0.46 -37.40
CA ALA A 98 -35.25 -0.21 -38.70
C ALA A 98 -36.41 -1.23 -38.70
N PRO A 99 -37.03 -1.50 -39.86
CA PRO A 99 -38.07 -2.52 -39.99
C PRO A 99 -37.52 -3.95 -39.86
N LYS A 100 -36.22 -4.14 -40.07
CA LYS A 100 -35.51 -5.42 -39.92
C LYS A 100 -34.30 -5.22 -39.01
N ALA A 101 -33.92 -6.27 -38.30
CA ALA A 101 -32.72 -6.26 -37.48
C ALA A 101 -31.48 -6.00 -38.35
N ILE A 102 -30.59 -5.14 -37.85
CA ILE A 102 -29.27 -4.89 -38.44
C ILE A 102 -28.28 -5.89 -37.83
N GLU A 103 -27.45 -6.49 -38.66
CA GLU A 103 -26.46 -7.51 -38.26
C GLU A 103 -25.01 -6.98 -38.33
N ARG A 104 -24.80 -5.89 -39.06
CA ARG A 104 -23.49 -5.24 -39.26
C ARG A 104 -23.61 -3.74 -39.12
N LEU A 105 -22.68 -3.13 -38.36
CA LEU A 105 -22.64 -1.67 -38.19
C LEU A 105 -22.47 -0.91 -39.51
N SER A 106 -21.85 -1.52 -40.53
CA SER A 106 -21.74 -0.94 -41.88
C SER A 106 -23.11 -0.65 -42.53
N GLN A 107 -24.20 -1.30 -42.09
CA GLN A 107 -25.56 -1.03 -42.58
C GLN A 107 -26.13 0.30 -42.07
N LEU A 108 -25.46 0.95 -41.11
CA LEU A 108 -25.79 2.32 -40.69
C LEU A 108 -25.22 3.38 -41.65
N LYS A 109 -24.54 2.99 -42.73
CA LYS A 109 -24.05 3.94 -43.74
C LYS A 109 -25.20 4.73 -44.35
N GLY A 110 -25.05 6.05 -44.42
CA GLY A 110 -26.08 6.98 -44.91
C GLY A 110 -27.16 7.34 -43.89
N LYS A 111 -27.01 6.94 -42.62
CA LYS A 111 -27.94 7.25 -41.54
C LYS A 111 -27.50 8.46 -40.72
N ARG A 112 -28.41 8.99 -39.90
CA ARG A 112 -28.13 9.99 -38.86
C ARG A 112 -27.87 9.26 -37.55
N ILE A 113 -26.69 9.42 -36.98
CA ILE A 113 -26.23 8.62 -35.84
C ILE A 113 -25.80 9.57 -34.72
N ALA A 114 -26.46 9.51 -33.56
CA ALA A 114 -25.98 10.20 -32.37
C ALA A 114 -24.84 9.41 -31.74
N ILE A 115 -23.67 10.03 -31.63
CA ILE A 115 -22.44 9.36 -31.18
C ILE A 115 -21.98 9.81 -29.80
N GLY A 116 -22.74 10.64 -29.09
CA GLY A 116 -22.32 11.22 -27.81
C GLY A 116 -21.62 12.57 -27.98
N ARG A 117 -21.51 13.28 -26.86
CA ARG A 117 -20.88 14.61 -26.81
C ARG A 117 -19.36 14.52 -26.96
N GLU A 118 -18.74 15.65 -27.26
CA GLU A 118 -17.29 15.79 -27.32
C GLU A 118 -16.61 15.45 -25.98
N GLY A 119 -15.44 14.81 -26.06
CA GLY A 119 -14.68 14.34 -24.89
C GLY A 119 -15.26 13.12 -24.15
N SER A 120 -16.44 12.62 -24.53
CA SER A 120 -17.05 11.45 -23.89
C SER A 120 -16.41 10.13 -24.35
N GLY A 121 -16.32 9.15 -23.44
CA GLY A 121 -15.91 7.78 -23.78
C GLY A 121 -16.86 7.11 -24.79
N THR A 122 -18.15 7.47 -24.75
CA THR A 122 -19.15 7.04 -25.74
C THR A 122 -18.75 7.46 -27.16
N ARG A 123 -18.38 8.72 -27.36
CA ARG A 123 -17.97 9.25 -28.66
C ARG A 123 -16.70 8.61 -29.17
N PHE A 124 -15.70 8.47 -28.30
CA PHE A 124 -14.46 7.81 -28.66
C PHE A 124 -14.71 6.40 -29.21
N LEU A 125 -15.46 5.58 -28.46
CA LEU A 125 -15.74 4.20 -28.87
C LEU A 125 -16.67 4.13 -30.08
N ALA A 126 -17.67 5.01 -30.18
CA ALA A 126 -18.55 5.09 -31.34
C ALA A 126 -17.75 5.37 -32.62
N LEU A 127 -16.85 6.35 -32.59
CA LEU A 127 -15.98 6.70 -33.72
C LEU A 127 -15.05 5.54 -34.10
N ALA A 128 -14.44 4.86 -33.12
CA ALA A 128 -13.57 3.71 -33.38
C ALA A 128 -14.34 2.55 -34.07
N LEU A 129 -15.52 2.20 -33.56
CA LEU A 129 -16.36 1.14 -34.10
C LEU A 129 -16.89 1.49 -35.50
N LEU A 130 -17.39 2.72 -35.70
CA LEU A 130 -17.88 3.18 -37.00
C LEU A 130 -16.75 3.22 -38.04
N LYS A 131 -15.56 3.74 -37.68
CA LYS A 131 -14.39 3.79 -38.56
C LYS A 131 -13.96 2.40 -39.02
N ALA A 132 -13.99 1.41 -38.12
CA ALA A 132 -13.69 0.02 -38.45
C ALA A 132 -14.68 -0.60 -39.47
N ASN A 133 -15.87 -0.01 -39.60
CA ASN A 133 -16.91 -0.41 -40.54
C ASN A 133 -17.03 0.52 -41.77
N GLY A 134 -16.03 1.38 -42.00
CA GLY A 134 -15.99 2.28 -43.16
C GLY A 134 -16.94 3.47 -43.06
N ILE A 135 -17.39 3.83 -41.85
CA ILE A 135 -18.15 5.05 -41.56
C ILE A 135 -17.22 5.99 -40.80
N LYS A 136 -16.89 7.14 -41.38
CA LYS A 136 -16.03 8.14 -40.74
C LYS A 136 -16.75 9.49 -40.67
N PRO A 137 -16.35 10.37 -39.73
CA PRO A 137 -16.81 11.74 -39.71
C PRO A 137 -16.52 12.44 -41.04
N ASP A 138 -17.46 13.26 -41.50
CA ASP A 138 -17.33 14.13 -42.68
C ASP A 138 -16.96 13.43 -44.00
N GLU A 139 -17.02 12.09 -44.04
CA GLU A 139 -16.82 11.26 -45.22
C GLU A 139 -18.10 10.51 -45.58
N GLY A 140 -18.65 10.80 -46.76
CA GLY A 140 -19.80 10.08 -47.32
C GLY A 140 -21.17 10.54 -46.77
N PRO A 141 -22.22 9.71 -46.93
CA PRO A 141 -23.60 10.15 -46.71
C PRO A 141 -24.07 10.07 -45.24
N THR A 142 -23.27 9.52 -44.34
CA THR A 142 -23.66 9.34 -42.93
C THR A 142 -23.49 10.66 -42.17
N LYS A 143 -24.50 11.07 -41.40
CA LYS A 143 -24.42 12.25 -40.52
C LYS A 143 -24.17 11.81 -39.08
N LEU A 144 -23.09 12.28 -38.47
CA LEU A 144 -22.76 11.99 -37.08
C LEU A 144 -23.14 13.19 -36.21
N GLU A 145 -24.10 12.98 -35.33
CA GLU A 145 -24.69 14.01 -34.48
C GLU A 145 -24.06 13.98 -33.08
N THR A 146 -23.71 15.15 -32.55
CA THR A 146 -23.15 15.32 -31.21
C THR A 146 -24.28 15.43 -30.17
N LEU A 147 -25.03 14.33 -30.00
CA LEU A 147 -26.10 14.21 -29.00
C LEU A 147 -25.79 13.09 -28.01
N GLU A 148 -26.13 13.27 -26.73
CA GLU A 148 -25.91 12.28 -25.66
C GLU A 148 -27.17 12.11 -24.80
N GLY A 149 -27.26 10.97 -24.10
CA GLY A 149 -28.21 10.76 -23.01
C GLY A 149 -29.66 10.94 -23.44
N ALA A 150 -30.43 11.63 -22.60
CA ALA A 150 -31.86 11.86 -22.82
C ALA A 150 -32.14 12.60 -24.15
N VAL A 151 -31.27 13.52 -24.57
CA VAL A 151 -31.44 14.26 -25.83
C VAL A 151 -31.28 13.33 -27.03
N ALA A 152 -30.28 12.43 -27.02
CA ALA A 152 -30.12 11.42 -28.06
C ALA A 152 -31.30 10.43 -28.09
N MET A 153 -31.74 9.97 -26.92
CA MET A 153 -32.90 9.08 -26.78
C MET A 153 -34.17 9.71 -27.38
N GLN A 154 -34.47 10.96 -27.01
CA GLN A 154 -35.63 11.66 -27.54
C GLN A 154 -35.52 11.86 -29.05
N ALA A 155 -34.32 12.18 -29.56
CA ALA A 155 -34.10 12.30 -31.00
C ALA A 155 -34.36 10.99 -31.76
N LEU A 156 -34.07 9.82 -31.16
CA LEU A 156 -34.39 8.51 -31.76
C LEU A 156 -35.89 8.21 -31.73
N ILE A 157 -36.56 8.56 -30.63
CA ILE A 157 -38.01 8.43 -30.47
C ILE A 157 -38.72 9.31 -31.51
N ASP A 158 -38.30 10.57 -31.63
CA ASP A 158 -38.80 11.57 -32.57
C ASP A 158 -38.41 11.32 -34.04
N ARG A 159 -37.62 10.27 -34.33
CA ARG A 159 -37.09 9.96 -35.67
C ARG A 159 -36.21 11.05 -36.28
N LYS A 160 -35.60 11.90 -35.44
CA LYS A 160 -34.59 12.91 -35.82
C LYS A 160 -33.23 12.28 -36.07
N VAL A 161 -32.94 11.15 -35.41
CA VAL A 161 -31.80 10.27 -35.70
C VAL A 161 -32.28 8.84 -35.91
N ASP A 162 -31.47 8.04 -36.60
CA ASP A 162 -31.80 6.66 -36.96
C ASP A 162 -31.09 5.64 -36.06
N ALA A 163 -29.98 6.03 -35.43
CA ALA A 163 -29.27 5.24 -34.43
C ALA A 163 -28.62 6.13 -33.35
N ILE A 164 -28.44 5.58 -32.15
CA ILE A 164 -27.78 6.25 -31.02
C ILE A 164 -26.83 5.31 -30.31
N PHE A 165 -25.71 5.85 -29.85
CA PHE A 165 -24.76 5.18 -28.97
C PHE A 165 -24.98 5.64 -27.53
N LEU A 166 -25.13 4.70 -26.61
CA LEU A 166 -25.28 4.95 -25.18
C LEU A 166 -24.25 4.13 -24.40
N SER A 167 -23.63 4.76 -23.40
CA SER A 167 -22.70 4.11 -22.47
C SER A 167 -22.71 4.81 -21.12
N GLY A 168 -22.19 4.14 -20.08
CA GLY A 168 -22.12 4.68 -18.73
C GLY A 168 -23.49 5.19 -18.26
N ASP A 169 -23.53 6.45 -17.80
CA ASP A 169 -24.73 7.07 -17.24
C ASP A 169 -25.88 7.22 -18.25
N SER A 170 -25.57 7.38 -19.54
CA SER A 170 -26.59 7.45 -20.60
C SER A 170 -27.29 6.09 -20.84
N ALA A 171 -26.62 5.00 -20.48
CA ALA A 171 -27.10 3.62 -20.61
C ALA A 171 -27.62 3.05 -19.27
N ALA A 172 -28.15 3.90 -18.38
CA ALA A 172 -28.78 3.44 -17.14
C ALA A 172 -29.90 2.41 -17.43
N PRO A 173 -30.11 1.39 -16.58
CA PRO A 173 -31.10 0.33 -16.83
C PRO A 173 -32.53 0.85 -17.13
N SER A 174 -32.95 1.95 -16.51
CA SER A 174 -34.23 2.61 -16.78
C SER A 174 -34.34 3.11 -18.23
N ASN A 175 -33.27 3.71 -18.74
CA ASN A 175 -33.21 4.26 -20.09
C ASN A 175 -33.22 3.13 -21.13
N LEU A 176 -32.43 2.07 -20.88
CA LEU A 176 -32.40 0.89 -21.74
C LEU A 176 -33.77 0.21 -21.80
N ARG A 177 -34.43 0.06 -20.64
CA ARG A 177 -35.80 -0.48 -20.55
C ARG A 177 -36.77 0.37 -21.37
N GLN A 178 -36.78 1.69 -21.20
CA GLN A 178 -37.65 2.59 -21.95
C GLN A 178 -37.49 2.43 -23.48
N LEU A 179 -36.25 2.37 -23.97
CA LEU A 179 -35.98 2.19 -25.40
C LEU A 179 -36.42 0.82 -25.91
N LEU A 180 -36.23 -0.24 -25.12
CA LEU A 180 -36.67 -1.59 -25.48
C LEU A 180 -38.20 -1.72 -25.58
N HIS A 181 -38.96 -0.95 -24.80
CA HIS A 181 -40.42 -0.87 -24.95
C HIS A 181 -40.87 0.05 -26.08
N THR A 182 -39.97 0.83 -26.70
CA THR A 182 -40.36 1.79 -27.73
C THR A 182 -40.59 1.08 -29.06
N PRO A 183 -41.80 1.16 -29.66
CA PRO A 183 -42.08 0.46 -30.91
C PRO A 183 -41.13 0.85 -32.06
N GLY A 184 -40.59 -0.17 -32.72
CA GLY A 184 -39.66 -0.02 -33.85
C GLY A 184 -38.26 0.45 -33.46
N VAL A 185 -37.93 0.51 -32.18
CA VAL A 185 -36.56 0.68 -31.68
C VAL A 185 -36.00 -0.68 -31.33
N ASN A 186 -34.79 -0.97 -31.82
CA ASN A 186 -34.11 -2.25 -31.61
C ASN A 186 -32.76 -2.02 -30.95
N LEU A 187 -32.37 -2.92 -30.06
CA LEU A 187 -31.00 -3.03 -29.56
C LEU A 187 -30.15 -3.79 -30.58
N PHE A 188 -28.96 -3.28 -30.89
CA PHE A 188 -28.01 -3.95 -31.75
C PHE A 188 -27.32 -5.10 -31.01
N ASP A 189 -27.48 -6.29 -31.56
CA ASP A 189 -26.70 -7.48 -31.23
C ASP A 189 -25.38 -7.44 -32.02
N TYR A 190 -24.29 -7.94 -31.46
CA TYR A 190 -22.98 -7.98 -32.14
C TYR A 190 -22.63 -9.40 -32.65
N PRO A 191 -23.18 -9.86 -33.80
CA PRO A 191 -22.80 -11.15 -34.41
C PRO A 191 -21.29 -11.29 -34.64
N GLN A 192 -20.62 -10.18 -34.94
CA GLN A 192 -19.20 -10.13 -35.26
C GLN A 192 -18.31 -9.85 -34.03
N ALA A 193 -18.80 -10.07 -32.81
CA ALA A 193 -18.10 -9.73 -31.57
C ALA A 193 -16.66 -10.26 -31.54
N GLU A 194 -16.42 -11.52 -31.90
CA GLU A 194 -15.07 -12.12 -31.93
C GLU A 194 -14.11 -11.39 -32.89
N GLY A 195 -14.62 -10.84 -33.99
CA GLY A 195 -13.83 -10.01 -34.91
C GLY A 195 -13.44 -8.68 -34.28
N TYR A 196 -14.38 -8.05 -33.56
CA TYR A 196 -14.09 -6.81 -32.81
C TYR A 196 -13.05 -7.05 -31.72
N LEU A 197 -13.17 -8.12 -30.94
CA LEU A 197 -12.23 -8.42 -29.85
C LEU A 197 -10.78 -8.61 -30.35
N ARG A 198 -10.61 -9.21 -31.55
CA ARG A 198 -9.27 -9.36 -32.17
C ARG A 198 -8.66 -8.03 -32.62
N ARG A 199 -9.51 -7.07 -33.03
CA ARG A 199 -9.06 -5.75 -33.51
C ARG A 199 -8.90 -4.75 -32.37
N PHE A 200 -9.75 -4.85 -31.36
CA PHE A 200 -9.84 -3.95 -30.21
C PHE A 200 -9.63 -4.75 -28.94
N ARG A 201 -8.35 -4.95 -28.57
CA ARG A 201 -7.96 -5.79 -27.44
C ARG A 201 -8.44 -5.28 -26.07
N TYR A 202 -8.86 -4.02 -26.00
CA TYR A 202 -9.44 -3.39 -24.82
C TYR A 202 -10.93 -3.72 -24.64
N LEU A 203 -11.60 -4.29 -25.65
CA LEU A 203 -12.99 -4.69 -25.55
C LEU A 203 -13.13 -6.09 -24.94
N SER A 204 -14.25 -6.28 -24.27
CA SER A 204 -14.76 -7.55 -23.76
C SER A 204 -16.16 -7.79 -24.30
N LYS A 205 -16.52 -9.07 -24.43
CA LYS A 205 -17.86 -9.50 -24.85
C LYS A 205 -18.72 -9.73 -23.61
N ILE A 206 -19.89 -9.11 -23.57
CA ILE A 206 -20.90 -9.33 -22.53
C ILE A 206 -22.14 -9.92 -23.19
N GLU A 207 -22.65 -11.00 -22.64
CA GLU A 207 -23.93 -11.55 -23.06
C GLU A 207 -25.01 -11.08 -22.09
N ILE A 208 -26.04 -10.43 -22.63
CA ILE A 208 -27.22 -10.02 -21.89
C ILE A 208 -28.28 -11.12 -22.05
N PRO A 209 -28.67 -11.81 -20.96
CA PRO A 209 -29.70 -12.84 -21.03
C PRO A 209 -31.04 -12.29 -21.52
N ALA A 210 -31.87 -13.19 -22.07
CA ALA A 210 -33.26 -12.83 -22.37
C ALA A 210 -34.00 -12.40 -21.09
N GLY A 211 -34.86 -11.40 -21.18
CA GLY A 211 -35.61 -10.86 -20.04
C GLY A 211 -34.80 -10.06 -19.02
N ALA A 212 -33.50 -9.83 -19.26
CA ALA A 212 -32.60 -9.11 -18.35
C ALA A 212 -33.08 -7.70 -17.94
N PHE A 213 -33.77 -7.00 -18.83
CA PHE A 213 -34.28 -5.65 -18.57
C PHE A 213 -35.75 -5.64 -18.14
N ASP A 214 -36.55 -6.57 -18.65
CA ASP A 214 -37.94 -6.80 -18.24
C ASP A 214 -38.29 -8.28 -18.35
N LEU A 215 -38.57 -8.94 -17.23
CA LEU A 215 -38.94 -10.35 -17.20
C LEU A 215 -40.39 -10.62 -17.65
N GLY A 216 -41.29 -9.65 -17.47
CA GLY A 216 -42.71 -9.80 -17.82
C GLY A 216 -42.91 -9.80 -19.33
N GLU A 217 -42.25 -8.86 -20.01
CA GLU A 217 -42.28 -8.74 -21.48
C GLU A 217 -41.12 -9.49 -22.17
N ASN A 218 -40.29 -10.20 -21.39
CA ASN A 218 -39.09 -10.89 -21.84
C ASN A 218 -38.19 -9.98 -22.72
N LEU A 219 -37.77 -8.82 -22.22
CA LEU A 219 -36.88 -7.89 -22.91
C LEU A 219 -35.44 -7.97 -22.37
N PRO A 220 -34.43 -8.20 -23.22
CA PRO A 220 -34.53 -8.48 -24.66
C PRO A 220 -35.11 -9.88 -24.91
N ALA A 221 -35.76 -10.09 -26.06
CA ALA A 221 -36.46 -11.34 -26.39
C ALA A 221 -35.54 -12.57 -26.52
N LYS A 222 -34.26 -12.33 -26.78
CA LYS A 222 -33.22 -13.35 -26.92
C LYS A 222 -31.93 -12.86 -26.26
N PRO A 223 -31.00 -13.77 -25.91
CA PRO A 223 -29.66 -13.38 -25.51
C PRO A 223 -29.06 -12.43 -26.55
N THR A 224 -28.52 -11.30 -26.08
CA THR A 224 -27.98 -10.24 -26.94
C THR A 224 -26.54 -9.98 -26.55
N ILE A 225 -25.64 -9.98 -27.53
CA ILE A 225 -24.23 -9.71 -27.30
C ILE A 225 -24.00 -8.20 -27.31
N MET A 226 -23.24 -7.71 -26.33
CA MET A 226 -22.74 -6.35 -26.24
C MET A 226 -21.22 -6.33 -26.18
N LEU A 227 -20.62 -5.21 -26.60
CA LEU A 227 -19.20 -4.95 -26.43
C LEU A 227 -18.99 -3.92 -25.32
N ALA A 228 -18.00 -4.16 -24.48
CA ALA A 228 -17.68 -3.30 -23.35
C ALA A 228 -16.17 -3.12 -23.18
N PRO A 229 -15.64 -1.89 -23.17
CA PRO A 229 -14.37 -1.62 -22.50
C PRO A 229 -14.50 -1.90 -21.00
N THR A 230 -13.35 -2.19 -20.39
CA THR A 230 -13.20 -2.17 -18.93
C THR A 230 -12.86 -0.77 -18.47
N VAL A 231 -13.40 -0.33 -17.35
CA VAL A 231 -12.92 0.86 -16.64
C VAL A 231 -11.82 0.43 -15.70
N GLU A 232 -10.70 1.14 -15.74
CA GLU A 232 -9.53 0.91 -14.91
C GLU A 232 -9.41 1.98 -13.83
N LEU A 233 -8.94 1.57 -12.65
CA LEU A 233 -8.47 2.49 -11.62
C LEU A 233 -7.02 2.84 -11.94
N ILE A 234 -6.80 4.01 -12.50
CA ILE A 234 -5.48 4.50 -12.89
C ILE A 234 -4.91 5.34 -11.76
N ALA A 235 -3.61 5.19 -11.54
CA ALA A 235 -2.81 5.96 -10.60
C ALA A 235 -1.56 6.49 -11.28
N ARG A 236 -0.94 7.50 -10.69
CA ARG A 236 0.43 7.89 -11.07
C ARG A 236 1.45 6.86 -10.58
N GLN A 237 2.54 6.73 -11.31
CA GLN A 237 3.58 5.73 -11.04
C GLN A 237 4.30 5.94 -9.68
N ASP A 238 4.30 7.16 -9.17
CA ASP A 238 4.87 7.54 -7.87
C ASP A 238 3.91 7.33 -6.68
N LEU A 239 2.71 6.80 -6.92
CA LEU A 239 1.76 6.46 -5.85
C LEU A 239 2.41 5.57 -4.79
N HIS A 240 2.19 5.92 -3.51
CA HIS A 240 2.76 5.17 -2.39
C HIS A 240 2.17 3.73 -2.32
N PRO A 241 2.97 2.66 -2.11
CA PRO A 241 2.50 1.27 -2.18
C PRO A 241 1.36 0.93 -1.22
N ALA A 242 1.44 1.49 0.01
CA ALA A 242 0.38 1.32 1.00
C ALA A 242 -0.99 1.88 0.56
N LEU A 243 -1.00 2.94 -0.27
CA LEU A 243 -2.24 3.49 -0.83
C LEU A 243 -2.77 2.62 -1.97
N SER A 244 -1.88 2.04 -2.79
CA SER A 244 -2.25 1.06 -3.82
C SER A 244 -3.05 -0.10 -3.20
N ASP A 245 -2.56 -0.70 -2.11
CA ASP A 245 -3.24 -1.83 -1.45
C ASP A 245 -4.62 -1.44 -0.90
N LEU A 246 -4.75 -0.25 -0.31
CA LEU A 246 -6.02 0.28 0.19
C LEU A 246 -7.01 0.58 -0.93
N LEU A 247 -6.53 1.11 -2.06
CA LEU A 247 -7.35 1.41 -3.23
C LEU A 247 -7.87 0.14 -3.90
N ILE A 248 -7.05 -0.90 -4.01
CA ILE A 248 -7.47 -2.21 -4.54
C ILE A 248 -8.49 -2.86 -3.59
N GLU A 249 -8.32 -2.70 -2.27
CA GLU A 249 -9.30 -3.18 -1.29
C GLU A 249 -10.65 -2.43 -1.39
N ALA A 250 -10.60 -1.10 -1.52
CA ALA A 250 -11.79 -0.29 -1.77
C ALA A 250 -12.48 -0.71 -3.08
N ALA A 251 -11.69 -0.96 -4.13
CA ALA A 251 -12.19 -1.49 -5.39
C ALA A 251 -12.86 -2.85 -5.21
N ARG A 252 -12.31 -3.76 -4.41
CA ARG A 252 -12.94 -5.05 -4.12
C ARG A 252 -14.27 -4.91 -3.37
N GLU A 253 -14.36 -4.02 -2.39
CA GLU A 253 -15.60 -3.79 -1.64
C GLU A 253 -16.69 -3.15 -2.51
N VAL A 254 -16.32 -2.20 -3.38
CA VAL A 254 -17.27 -1.47 -4.23
C VAL A 254 -17.66 -2.26 -5.47
N ASN A 255 -16.70 -2.93 -6.10
CA ASN A 255 -16.84 -3.52 -7.42
C ASN A 255 -16.86 -5.05 -7.42
N GLY A 256 -16.63 -5.73 -6.30
CA GLY A 256 -16.59 -7.20 -6.25
C GLY A 256 -17.95 -7.89 -6.22
N ARG A 257 -19.06 -7.13 -6.20
CA ARG A 257 -20.42 -7.69 -6.20
C ARG A 257 -20.86 -8.07 -7.61
N ALA A 258 -21.72 -9.08 -7.70
CA ALA A 258 -22.38 -9.42 -8.95
C ALA A 258 -23.33 -8.28 -9.39
N THR A 259 -23.40 -8.05 -10.69
CA THR A 259 -24.38 -7.15 -11.33
C THR A 259 -24.96 -7.85 -12.56
N LEU A 260 -25.83 -7.16 -13.31
CA LEU A 260 -26.31 -7.67 -14.58
C LEU A 260 -25.17 -7.96 -15.59
N MET A 261 -24.05 -7.23 -15.48
CA MET A 261 -22.98 -7.23 -16.48
C MET A 261 -21.72 -8.00 -16.04
N GLN A 262 -21.61 -8.37 -14.76
CA GLN A 262 -20.40 -8.96 -14.21
C GLN A 262 -20.72 -9.96 -13.09
N LYS A 263 -19.86 -10.96 -12.91
CA LYS A 263 -19.97 -11.99 -11.87
C LYS A 263 -19.41 -11.50 -10.53
N ALA A 264 -19.83 -12.15 -9.45
CA ALA A 264 -19.24 -11.90 -8.14
C ALA A 264 -17.75 -12.26 -8.14
N GLY A 265 -16.91 -11.39 -7.58
CA GLY A 265 -15.46 -11.57 -7.52
C GLY A 265 -14.72 -11.40 -8.85
N GLU A 266 -15.41 -10.98 -9.93
CA GLU A 266 -14.76 -10.74 -11.23
C GLU A 266 -13.86 -9.50 -11.22
N PHE A 267 -14.23 -8.48 -10.43
CA PHE A 267 -13.47 -7.24 -10.28
C PHE A 267 -13.16 -6.93 -8.81
N PRO A 268 -12.07 -6.19 -8.52
CA PRO A 268 -11.09 -5.69 -9.47
C PRO A 268 -10.15 -6.80 -9.96
N ALA A 269 -9.62 -6.68 -11.18
CA ALA A 269 -8.76 -7.69 -11.79
C ALA A 269 -7.52 -7.07 -12.47
N PRO A 270 -6.37 -7.78 -12.48
CA PRO A 270 -5.11 -7.32 -13.11
C PRO A 270 -5.13 -7.47 -14.63
N LEU A 271 -6.19 -7.02 -15.29
CA LEU A 271 -6.30 -7.07 -16.74
C LEU A 271 -5.49 -5.90 -17.32
N GLN A 272 -4.29 -6.18 -17.82
CA GLN A 272 -3.49 -5.19 -18.51
C GLN A 272 -4.12 -4.86 -19.86
N ARG A 273 -4.46 -3.59 -20.08
CA ARG A 273 -4.97 -3.06 -21.35
C ARG A 273 -3.97 -2.09 -21.94
N ASP A 274 -4.31 -0.80 -21.99
CA ASP A 274 -3.44 0.21 -22.60
C ASP A 274 -2.34 0.69 -21.63
N ILE A 275 -2.65 0.73 -20.33
CA ILE A 275 -1.76 1.19 -19.28
C ILE A 275 -1.20 -0.02 -18.52
N PRO A 276 0.12 -0.09 -18.26
CA PRO A 276 0.72 -1.22 -17.56
C PRO A 276 0.21 -1.33 -16.11
N ILE A 277 0.05 -2.55 -15.62
CA ILE A 277 -0.32 -2.79 -14.23
C ILE A 277 0.84 -2.37 -13.32
N SER A 278 0.54 -1.66 -12.23
CA SER A 278 1.54 -1.29 -11.22
C SER A 278 2.23 -2.54 -10.64
N ASN A 279 3.52 -2.43 -10.31
CA ASN A 279 4.24 -3.49 -9.58
C ASN A 279 3.56 -3.80 -8.24
N ASP A 280 2.99 -2.78 -7.58
CA ASP A 280 2.28 -2.94 -6.31
C ASP A 280 0.96 -3.69 -6.48
N ALA A 281 0.22 -3.37 -7.55
CA ALA A 281 -1.00 -4.09 -7.90
C ALA A 281 -0.70 -5.54 -8.29
N SER A 282 0.32 -5.77 -9.11
CA SER A 282 0.78 -7.12 -9.49
C SER A 282 1.13 -7.96 -8.27
N ARG A 283 1.87 -7.39 -7.30
CA ARG A 283 2.17 -8.02 -6.00
C ARG A 283 0.88 -8.37 -5.25
N TYR A 284 -0.04 -7.42 -5.13
CA TYR A 284 -1.32 -7.62 -4.42
C TYR A 284 -2.14 -8.75 -5.02
N TYR A 285 -2.26 -8.82 -6.35
CA TYR A 285 -3.05 -9.86 -7.01
C TYR A 285 -2.42 -11.26 -6.97
N GLN A 286 -1.08 -11.36 -6.98
CA GLN A 286 -0.37 -12.65 -6.90
C GLN A 286 -0.33 -13.24 -5.49
N SER A 287 -0.12 -12.38 -4.48
CA SER A 287 0.18 -12.82 -3.11
C SER A 287 -0.88 -12.44 -2.08
N GLY A 288 -1.91 -11.69 -2.49
CA GLY A 288 -2.83 -11.02 -1.57
C GLY A 288 -2.13 -9.87 -0.81
N LYS A 289 -2.74 -9.44 0.30
CA LYS A 289 -2.04 -8.56 1.25
C LYS A 289 -0.75 -9.27 1.69
N GLY A 290 0.41 -8.60 1.56
CA GLY A 290 1.66 -9.15 2.09
C GLY A 290 1.47 -9.58 3.54
N PHE A 291 2.09 -10.68 3.97
CA PHE A 291 1.87 -11.36 5.26
C PHE A 291 1.71 -10.41 6.47
N MET A 292 2.43 -9.28 6.47
CA MET A 292 2.37 -8.22 7.49
C MET A 292 1.03 -7.47 7.56
N TYR A 293 0.38 -7.17 6.42
CA TYR A 293 -0.82 -6.32 6.34
C TYR A 293 -2.13 -7.08 6.64
N ARG A 294 -2.07 -8.39 6.88
CA ARG A 294 -3.26 -9.21 7.16
C ARG A 294 -3.70 -9.16 8.63
N ASN A 295 -2.75 -8.93 9.56
CA ASN A 295 -2.98 -9.06 10.99
C ASN A 295 -2.61 -7.79 11.81
N LEU A 296 -2.17 -6.71 11.18
CA LEU A 296 -1.68 -5.50 11.86
C LEU A 296 -2.46 -4.24 11.44
N PRO A 297 -2.79 -3.31 12.36
CA PRO A 297 -3.36 -2.00 12.03
C PRO A 297 -2.46 -1.24 11.04
N PHE A 298 -3.04 -0.45 10.12
CA PHE A 298 -2.33 0.25 9.03
C PHE A 298 -1.08 1.04 9.48
N TRP A 299 -1.16 1.74 10.61
CA TRP A 299 -0.02 2.45 11.19
C TRP A 299 1.13 1.51 11.60
N LEU A 300 0.83 0.33 12.12
CA LEU A 300 1.83 -0.62 12.59
C LEU A 300 2.52 -1.34 11.42
N ALA A 301 1.77 -1.66 10.36
CA ALA A 301 2.33 -2.25 9.14
C ALA A 301 3.24 -1.28 8.37
N SER A 302 2.86 0.00 8.30
CA SER A 302 3.71 1.05 7.70
C SER A 302 4.93 1.42 8.55
N LEU A 303 4.87 1.23 9.87
CA LEU A 303 6.01 1.41 10.76
C LEU A 303 7.05 0.29 10.63
N LEU A 304 6.61 -0.97 10.50
CA LEU A 304 7.48 -2.15 10.50
C LEU A 304 8.41 -2.25 9.28
N ASP A 305 7.95 -1.78 8.11
CA ASP A 305 8.78 -1.70 6.91
C ASP A 305 9.98 -0.74 7.09
N ARG A 306 9.88 0.18 8.06
CA ARG A 306 10.93 1.15 8.43
C ARG A 306 11.72 0.72 9.66
N THR A 307 11.07 0.15 10.66
CA THR A 307 11.74 -0.18 11.93
C THR A 307 12.60 -1.41 11.81
N LEU A 308 12.30 -2.40 10.97
CA LEU A 308 13.17 -3.58 10.82
C LEU A 308 14.54 -3.23 10.22
N VAL A 309 14.60 -2.33 9.22
CA VAL A 309 15.85 -1.90 8.58
C VAL A 309 16.74 -1.10 9.55
N VAL A 310 16.16 -0.40 10.53
CA VAL A 310 16.88 0.39 11.54
C VAL A 310 17.15 -0.42 12.81
N LEU A 311 16.21 -1.25 13.25
CA LEU A 311 16.33 -2.11 14.44
C LEU A 311 17.31 -3.25 14.21
N LEU A 312 17.42 -3.81 13.01
CA LEU A 312 18.33 -4.92 12.75
C LEU A 312 19.80 -4.52 12.97
N PRO A 313 20.33 -3.40 12.41
CA PRO A 313 21.66 -2.89 12.76
C PRO A 313 21.81 -2.58 14.26
N ILE A 314 20.80 -1.97 14.89
CA ILE A 314 20.84 -1.65 16.32
C ILE A 314 20.93 -2.92 17.16
N LEU A 315 20.14 -3.96 16.85
CA LEU A 315 20.18 -5.26 17.53
C LEU A 315 21.52 -5.96 17.31
N VAL A 316 22.07 -5.89 16.10
CA VAL A 316 23.41 -6.44 15.77
C VAL A 316 24.51 -5.79 16.61
N VAL A 317 24.37 -4.54 17.02
CA VAL A 317 25.32 -3.85 17.90
C VAL A 317 24.97 -4.02 19.39
N LEU A 318 23.69 -3.97 19.74
CA LEU A 318 23.21 -4.01 21.12
C LEU A 318 23.41 -5.40 21.75
N ILE A 319 23.18 -6.48 21.01
CA ILE A 319 23.34 -7.86 21.49
C ILE A 319 24.80 -8.15 21.92
N PRO A 320 25.84 -7.88 21.11
CA PRO A 320 27.22 -8.01 21.58
C PRO A 320 27.58 -6.99 22.66
N GLY A 321 27.06 -5.75 22.60
CA GLY A 321 27.27 -4.74 23.64
C GLY A 321 26.76 -5.19 25.02
N LEU A 322 25.56 -5.77 25.08
CA LEU A 322 24.97 -6.35 26.31
C LEU A 322 25.80 -7.52 26.84
N ARG A 323 26.42 -8.34 25.97
CA ARG A 323 27.34 -9.41 26.38
C ARG A 323 28.64 -8.88 26.99
N MET A 324 29.07 -7.67 26.66
CA MET A 324 30.28 -7.07 27.23
C MET A 324 30.06 -6.49 28.63
N VAL A 325 28.81 -6.20 29.02
CA VAL A 325 28.48 -5.57 30.32
C VAL A 325 29.01 -6.37 31.52
N PRO A 326 28.80 -7.70 31.64
CA PRO A 326 29.33 -8.48 32.76
C PRO A 326 30.86 -8.47 32.82
N SER A 327 31.52 -8.49 31.65
CA SER A 327 32.99 -8.48 31.56
C SER A 327 33.58 -7.14 32.02
N ILE A 328 32.99 -6.03 31.58
CA ILE A 328 33.42 -4.67 31.99
C ILE A 328 33.14 -4.45 33.49
N TYR A 329 31.98 -4.90 33.96
CA TYR A 329 31.62 -4.82 35.38
C TYR A 329 32.61 -5.60 36.25
N GLY A 330 32.95 -6.84 35.85
CA GLY A 330 33.94 -7.65 36.54
C GLY A 330 35.35 -7.06 36.51
N TRP A 331 35.78 -6.48 35.38
CA TRP A 331 37.06 -5.78 35.27
C TRP A 331 37.15 -4.59 36.23
N ARG A 332 36.10 -3.77 36.32
CA ARG A 332 36.04 -2.60 37.22
C ARG A 332 36.18 -3.02 38.70
N ILE A 333 35.52 -4.11 39.09
CA ILE A 333 35.60 -4.66 40.44
C ILE A 333 37.01 -5.20 40.73
N LYS A 334 37.59 -5.99 39.82
CA LYS A 334 38.96 -6.54 39.98
C LYS A 334 40.00 -5.43 40.11
N ASN A 335 39.94 -4.37 39.30
CA ASN A 335 40.86 -3.24 39.41
C ASN A 335 40.79 -2.55 40.77
N ARG A 336 39.59 -2.44 41.35
CA ARG A 336 39.41 -1.88 42.70
C ARG A 336 40.08 -2.77 43.76
N ILE A 337 40.00 -4.10 43.61
CA ILE A 337 40.64 -5.07 44.51
C ILE A 337 42.17 -5.03 44.37
N TYR A 338 42.70 -4.99 43.14
CA TYR A 338 44.13 -4.92 42.89
C TYR A 338 44.81 -3.69 43.51
N ARG A 339 44.09 -2.56 43.60
CA ARG A 339 44.61 -1.37 44.29
C ARG A 339 44.94 -1.66 45.77
N TYR A 340 44.03 -2.31 46.50
CA TYR A 340 44.25 -2.66 47.90
C TYR A 340 45.32 -3.75 48.08
N TYR A 341 45.45 -4.68 47.13
CA TYR A 341 46.58 -5.62 47.11
C TYR A 341 47.92 -4.89 46.93
N GLY A 342 47.98 -3.89 46.04
CA GLY A 342 49.18 -3.07 45.85
C GLY A 342 49.58 -2.33 47.13
N ASP A 343 48.62 -1.70 47.80
CA ASP A 343 48.84 -0.98 49.07
C ASP A 343 49.32 -1.94 50.17
N LEU A 344 48.75 -3.15 50.24
CA LEU A 344 49.15 -4.18 51.21
C LEU A 344 50.55 -4.74 50.92
N MET A 345 50.91 -4.98 49.66
CA MET A 345 52.25 -5.41 49.27
C MET A 345 53.32 -4.36 49.59
N ALA A 346 52.98 -3.07 49.46
CA ALA A 346 53.86 -1.98 49.85
C ALA A 346 54.09 -1.97 51.38
N LEU A 347 53.04 -2.24 52.16
CA LEU A 347 53.17 -2.39 53.62
C LEU A 347 53.95 -3.64 54.02
N GLU A 348 53.77 -4.78 53.35
CA GLU A 348 54.55 -5.99 53.62
C GLU A 348 56.05 -5.77 53.39
N ARG A 349 56.42 -5.08 52.31
CA ARG A 349 57.81 -4.73 52.03
C ARG A 349 58.40 -3.78 53.08
N ALA A 350 57.61 -2.81 53.55
CA ALA A 350 58.01 -1.93 54.64
C ALA A 350 58.16 -2.68 55.98
N ALA A 351 57.31 -3.69 56.21
CA ALA A 351 57.37 -4.55 57.39
C ALA A 351 58.58 -5.51 57.42
N LEU A 352 59.29 -5.69 56.30
CA LEU A 352 60.49 -6.52 56.20
C LEU A 352 61.79 -5.76 56.56
N GLN A 353 61.73 -4.44 56.71
CA GLN A 353 62.88 -3.63 57.15
C GLN A 353 62.95 -3.57 58.70
N PRO A 354 64.14 -3.34 59.30
CA PRO A 354 64.23 -3.09 60.73
C PRO A 354 63.49 -1.78 61.06
N LEU A 355 62.47 -1.88 61.91
CA LEU A 355 61.54 -0.80 62.23
C LEU A 355 61.70 -0.35 63.67
N ASP A 356 61.76 0.97 63.87
CA ASP A 356 61.64 1.58 65.21
C ASP A 356 60.20 1.49 65.73
N ALA A 357 60.03 1.67 67.05
CA ALA A 357 58.72 1.54 67.71
C ALA A 357 57.66 2.50 67.11
N VAL A 358 58.07 3.71 66.74
CA VAL A 358 57.20 4.74 66.12
C VAL A 358 56.80 4.36 64.69
N GLU A 359 57.72 3.80 63.90
CA GLU A 359 57.46 3.41 62.52
C GLU A 359 56.52 2.19 62.45
N ARG A 360 56.68 1.26 63.40
CA ARG A 360 55.80 0.10 63.54
C ARG A 360 54.36 0.50 63.90
N GLU A 361 54.20 1.46 64.81
CA GLU A 361 52.87 1.98 65.17
C GLU A 361 52.19 2.67 63.97
N ALA A 362 52.96 3.46 63.20
CA ALA A 362 52.45 4.08 61.97
C ALA A 362 52.05 3.05 60.89
N LEU A 363 52.80 1.97 60.72
CA LEU A 363 52.46 0.87 59.81
C LEU A 363 51.22 0.09 60.28
N MET A 364 51.08 -0.15 61.58
CA MET A 364 49.88 -0.77 62.17
C MET A 364 48.63 0.09 61.97
N GLN A 365 48.76 1.42 62.08
CA GLN A 365 47.66 2.34 61.81
C GLN A 365 47.25 2.29 60.33
N ARG A 366 48.21 2.34 59.40
CA ARG A 366 47.95 2.21 57.96
C ARG A 366 47.32 0.87 57.58
N LEU A 367 47.76 -0.22 58.20
CA LEU A 367 47.16 -1.55 58.01
C LEU A 367 45.70 -1.58 58.47
N SER A 368 45.40 -0.92 59.59
CA SER A 368 44.04 -0.81 60.14
C SER A 368 43.12 0.04 59.26
N ASP A 369 43.65 1.09 58.63
CA ASP A 369 42.90 1.92 57.67
C ASP A 369 42.56 1.14 56.39
N ILE A 370 43.50 0.32 55.89
CA ILE A 370 43.24 -0.58 54.75
C ILE A 370 42.19 -1.63 55.11
N GLU A 371 42.27 -2.23 56.30
CA GLU A 371 41.27 -3.22 56.75
C GLU A 371 39.86 -2.60 56.85
N LYS A 372 39.74 -1.42 57.45
CA LYS A 372 38.46 -0.66 57.48
C LYS A 372 37.95 -0.38 56.07
N ALA A 373 38.82 0.10 55.18
CA ALA A 373 38.46 0.38 53.79
C ALA A 373 38.01 -0.87 53.04
N VAL A 374 38.59 -2.05 53.31
CA VAL A 374 38.18 -3.32 52.71
C VAL A 374 36.84 -3.83 53.27
N ILE A 375 36.54 -3.59 54.55
CA ILE A 375 35.29 -4.02 55.20
C ILE A 375 34.09 -3.16 54.76
N THR A 376 34.28 -1.86 54.52
CA THR A 376 33.16 -0.94 54.19
C THR A 376 32.69 -1.05 52.74
N VAL A 377 33.45 -1.70 51.84
CA VAL A 377 33.04 -1.81 50.44
C VAL A 377 31.98 -2.90 50.28
N LYS A 378 30.74 -2.49 49.95
CA LYS A 378 29.65 -3.41 49.54
C LYS A 378 30.02 -4.10 48.22
N MET A 379 30.37 -5.39 48.27
CA MET A 379 30.82 -6.14 47.10
C MET A 379 29.87 -7.30 46.76
N PRO A 380 29.67 -7.62 45.47
CA PRO A 380 28.88 -8.78 45.04
C PRO A 380 29.51 -10.11 45.48
N ALA A 381 28.68 -11.10 45.79
CA ALA A 381 29.11 -12.42 46.28
C ALA A 381 30.09 -13.15 45.34
N ALA A 382 30.01 -12.90 44.02
CA ALA A 382 30.90 -13.50 43.01
C ALA A 382 32.39 -13.16 43.18
N PHE A 383 32.74 -12.16 44.01
CA PHE A 383 34.13 -11.76 44.29
C PHE A 383 34.51 -11.96 45.77
N ALA A 384 33.72 -12.70 46.55
CA ALA A 384 33.94 -12.90 47.97
C ALA A 384 35.30 -13.55 48.27
N ASP A 385 35.69 -14.58 47.51
CA ASP A 385 36.95 -15.31 47.70
C ASP A 385 38.18 -14.37 47.69
N GLN A 386 38.20 -13.39 46.79
CA GLN A 386 39.33 -12.44 46.68
C GLN A 386 39.47 -11.54 47.91
N ILE A 387 38.35 -11.24 48.59
CA ILE A 387 38.35 -10.49 49.85
C ILE A 387 38.79 -11.37 51.01
N TYR A 388 38.35 -12.63 51.06
CA TYR A 388 38.78 -13.55 52.09
C TYR A 388 40.30 -13.74 52.05
N VAL A 389 40.88 -13.90 50.86
CA VAL A 389 42.35 -13.96 50.69
C VAL A 389 43.01 -12.65 51.11
N LEU A 390 42.47 -11.49 50.73
CA LEU A 390 43.02 -10.20 51.13
C LEU A 390 43.01 -10.01 52.66
N ARG A 391 41.94 -10.45 53.33
CA ARG A 391 41.84 -10.44 54.81
C ARG A 391 42.84 -11.38 55.46
N GLN A 392 43.04 -12.57 54.88
CA GLN A 392 44.06 -13.51 55.36
C GLN A 392 45.46 -12.90 55.26
N HIS A 393 45.77 -12.19 54.17
CA HIS A 393 47.04 -11.49 54.00
C HIS A 393 47.19 -10.31 54.96
N ILE A 394 46.13 -9.53 55.20
CA ILE A 394 46.13 -8.46 56.23
C ILE A 394 46.47 -9.03 57.60
N ASN A 395 45.86 -10.17 57.98
CA ASN A 395 46.16 -10.84 59.24
C ASN A 395 47.59 -11.39 59.30
N PHE A 396 48.13 -11.89 58.18
CA PHE A 396 49.52 -12.32 58.09
C PHE A 396 50.50 -11.16 58.34
N VAL A 397 50.30 -10.02 57.68
CA VAL A 397 51.13 -8.81 57.89
C VAL A 397 50.99 -8.30 59.32
N ARG A 398 49.77 -8.32 59.88
CA ARG A 398 49.51 -7.97 61.29
C ARG A 398 50.30 -8.84 62.26
N MET A 399 50.30 -10.16 62.09
CA MET A 399 51.03 -11.08 62.98
C MET A 399 52.54 -10.84 62.96
N ARG A 400 53.11 -10.38 61.83
CA ARG A 400 54.53 -10.02 61.73
C ARG A 400 54.88 -8.70 62.40
N LEU A 401 53.91 -7.78 62.49
CA LEU A 401 54.08 -6.48 63.16
C LEU A 401 53.86 -6.58 64.68
N VAL A 402 53.32 -7.68 65.20
CA VAL A 402 53.21 -7.96 66.64
C VAL A 402 54.57 -8.47 67.16
N PRO A 403 55.15 -7.87 68.22
CA PRO A 403 56.42 -8.33 68.76
C PRO A 403 56.31 -9.75 69.32
N ALA A 404 57.35 -10.57 69.12
CA ALA A 404 57.46 -11.87 69.78
C ALA A 404 57.50 -11.65 71.30
N ALA A 405 56.66 -12.38 72.05
CA ALA A 405 56.60 -12.30 73.50
C ALA A 405 57.98 -12.61 74.11
N PRO A 406 58.42 -11.88 75.15
CA PRO A 406 59.69 -12.17 75.81
C PRO A 406 59.64 -13.58 76.42
N ALA A 407 60.70 -14.36 76.22
CA ALA A 407 60.84 -15.69 76.80
C ALA A 407 60.78 -15.64 78.34
N PRO A 408 60.12 -16.60 79.01
CA PRO A 408 60.07 -16.62 80.47
C PRO A 408 61.48 -16.78 81.05
N ALA A 409 61.84 -15.92 82.00
CA ALA A 409 63.13 -15.95 82.70
C ALA A 409 63.28 -17.24 83.54
N PRO A 410 64.48 -17.82 83.65
CA PRO A 410 64.70 -19.06 84.40
C PRO A 410 64.58 -18.81 85.92
N GLU A 411 63.90 -19.73 86.61
CA GLU A 411 63.85 -19.83 88.06
C GLU A 411 65.26 -19.92 88.66
N ALA A 412 65.55 -19.06 89.62
CA ALA A 412 66.77 -19.12 90.42
C ALA A 412 66.46 -19.82 91.75
N ASP A 413 66.91 -21.07 91.87
CA ASP A 413 67.14 -21.76 93.14
C ASP A 413 68.18 -21.00 93.98
N ALA A 414 67.88 -20.77 95.26
CA ALA A 414 68.88 -20.67 96.31
C ALA A 414 68.25 -20.84 97.71
N LEU A 415 68.47 -22.04 98.27
CA LEU A 415 68.69 -22.41 99.68
C LEU A 415 67.63 -22.08 100.74
#